data_AF-A0A3Q3VZN7-F1
#
_entry.id   AF-A0A3Q3VZN7-F1
#
_cell.length_a   1.000
_cell.length_b   1.000
_cell.length_c   1.000
_cell.angle_alpha   90.00
_cell.angle_beta   90.00
_cell.angle_gamma   90.00
#
_symmetry.space_group_name_H-M   'P 1'
#
loop_
_entity.id
_entity.type
_entity.pdbx_description
1 polymer ?
#
loop_
_entity_poly.entity_id
_entity_poly.type
_entity_poly.pdbx_seq_one_letter_code
_entity_poly.pdbx_strand_id
1 'polypeptide(L)'
;VCKKPCVNGKCVGPDKCLCSTGYKGRQCNEVNECGFLERPCSQRCMNTHGSYRCYCEPGYTLSADGYTCTEAACFSLRCQFGCQMDRGGAVRCLCPPGLHLATDNKTCEVDECQQNTDVCPPRQTCKNTFGSFVCVCRDGFVMGTLQGLVLCRGL
;
A
#
# COMPACT_ATOMS: atom_id res chain seq x y z
N VAL A 1 22.10 -51.98 4.60
CA VAL A 1 21.18 -51.16 5.44
C VAL A 1 22.01 -50.06 6.10
N CYS A 2 21.51 -48.83 6.21
CA CYS A 2 22.28 -47.72 6.79
C CYS A 2 22.77 -48.07 8.20
N LYS A 3 24.06 -47.83 8.49
CA LYS A 3 24.62 -48.05 9.84
C LYS A 3 24.11 -47.02 10.86
N LYS A 4 23.73 -45.82 10.40
CA LYS A 4 23.11 -44.76 11.20
C LYS A 4 21.82 -44.26 10.51
N PRO A 5 20.77 -43.92 11.28
CA PRO A 5 19.54 -43.40 10.71
C PRO A 5 19.76 -42.02 10.08
N CYS A 6 19.14 -41.79 8.91
CA CYS A 6 19.03 -40.46 8.30
C CYS A 6 17.91 -39.72 9.02
N VAL A 7 18.20 -38.61 9.72
CA VAL A 7 17.19 -37.91 10.52
C VAL A 7 16.16 -37.23 9.62
N ASN A 8 16.62 -36.41 8.67
CA ASN A 8 15.79 -35.65 7.74
C ASN A 8 16.00 -36.09 6.28
N GLY A 9 15.95 -37.39 6.03
CA GLY A 9 16.20 -37.94 4.69
C GLY A 9 15.89 -39.42 4.56
N LYS A 10 16.07 -39.94 3.35
CA LYS A 10 15.86 -41.35 3.03
C LYS A 10 17.21 -42.07 2.92
N CYS A 11 17.31 -43.24 3.55
CA CYS A 11 18.46 -44.12 3.39
C CYS A 11 18.46 -44.72 1.97
N VAL A 12 19.54 -44.50 1.21
CA VAL A 12 19.67 -45.02 -0.16
C VAL A 12 20.86 -45.98 -0.33
N GLY A 13 21.65 -46.19 0.72
CA GLY A 13 22.78 -47.12 0.71
C GLY A 13 23.53 -47.12 2.04
N PRO A 14 24.56 -47.96 2.20
CA PRO A 14 25.42 -47.93 3.38
C PRO A 14 26.07 -46.55 3.52
N ASP A 15 25.82 -45.89 4.66
CA ASP A 15 26.27 -44.53 5.01
C ASP A 15 25.90 -43.42 3.99
N LYS A 16 24.86 -43.67 3.17
CA LYS A 16 24.39 -42.74 2.14
C LYS A 16 22.93 -42.37 2.37
N CYS A 17 22.71 -41.09 2.69
CA CYS A 17 21.40 -40.49 2.87
C CYS A 17 21.07 -39.54 1.71
N LEU A 18 19.84 -39.64 1.20
CA LEU A 18 19.24 -38.62 0.34
C LEU A 18 18.45 -37.65 1.24
N CYS A 19 18.96 -36.45 1.42
CA CYS A 19 18.37 -35.47 2.33
C CYS A 19 17.18 -34.74 1.72
N SER A 20 16.20 -34.41 2.56
CA SER A 20 15.11 -33.50 2.21
C SER A 20 15.67 -32.10 1.93
N THR A 21 14.90 -31.26 1.21
CA THR A 21 15.23 -29.85 0.98
C THR A 21 15.50 -29.14 2.31
N GLY A 22 16.56 -28.30 2.36
CA GLY A 22 17.00 -27.60 3.58
C GLY A 22 17.91 -28.42 4.49
N TYR A 23 18.32 -29.62 4.09
CA TYR A 23 19.24 -30.47 4.86
C TYR A 23 20.41 -30.95 4.03
N LYS A 24 21.60 -31.03 4.63
CA LYS A 24 22.84 -31.48 3.97
C LYS A 24 23.69 -32.39 4.87
N GLY A 25 24.65 -33.05 4.23
CA GLY A 25 25.62 -33.91 4.91
C GLY A 25 25.13 -35.35 5.12
N ARG A 26 26.00 -36.18 5.73
CA ARG A 26 25.78 -37.64 5.84
C ARG A 26 24.59 -38.05 6.73
N GLN A 27 24.14 -37.16 7.62
CA GLN A 27 23.00 -37.42 8.52
C GLN A 27 21.80 -36.51 8.25
N CYS A 28 21.85 -35.70 7.18
CA CYS A 28 20.84 -34.69 6.86
C CYS A 28 20.64 -33.70 8.00
N ASN A 29 21.73 -33.02 8.35
CA ASN A 29 21.72 -31.94 9.32
C ASN A 29 21.06 -30.72 8.69
N GLU A 30 20.42 -29.93 9.54
CA GLU A 30 19.77 -28.68 9.17
C GLU A 30 20.80 -27.71 8.58
N VAL A 31 20.38 -26.96 7.55
CA VAL A 31 21.19 -25.93 6.91
C VAL A 31 20.60 -24.59 7.27
N ASN A 32 21.39 -23.74 7.94
CA ASN A 32 20.99 -22.35 8.13
C ASN A 32 21.17 -21.57 6.82
N GLU A 33 20.11 -21.44 6.03
CA GLU A 33 20.18 -20.74 4.74
C GLU A 33 20.46 -19.25 4.92
N CYS A 34 20.06 -18.64 6.04
CA CYS A 34 20.33 -17.23 6.33
C CYS A 34 21.82 -16.91 6.53
N GLY A 35 22.62 -17.89 6.96
CA GLY A 35 24.06 -17.74 7.12
C GLY A 35 24.88 -18.28 5.95
N PHE A 36 24.26 -19.10 5.08
CA PHE A 36 24.94 -19.78 3.99
C PHE A 36 24.72 -19.13 2.63
N LEU A 37 23.53 -18.58 2.38
CA LEU A 37 23.22 -17.88 1.13
C LEU A 37 23.64 -16.41 1.27
N GLU A 38 24.23 -15.82 0.23
CA GLU A 38 24.70 -14.43 0.29
C GLU A 38 23.56 -13.43 0.52
N ARG A 39 22.40 -13.64 -0.10
CA ARG A 39 21.22 -12.76 0.00
C ARG A 39 19.90 -13.54 -0.16
N PRO A 40 19.56 -14.41 0.79
CA PRO A 40 18.34 -15.24 0.72
C PRO A 40 17.06 -14.42 0.77
N CYS A 41 17.11 -13.24 1.40
CA CYS A 41 15.98 -12.31 1.51
C CYS A 41 16.43 -10.91 1.10
N SER A 42 15.49 -10.12 0.58
CA SER A 42 15.72 -8.69 0.29
C SER A 42 15.99 -7.85 1.55
N GLN A 43 15.36 -8.22 2.67
CA GLN A 43 15.49 -7.55 3.96
C GLN A 43 15.90 -8.56 5.04
N ARG A 44 14.97 -9.00 5.91
CA ARG A 44 15.31 -9.84 7.06
C ARG A 44 15.10 -11.33 6.75
N CYS A 45 16.07 -12.16 7.09
CA CYS A 45 15.99 -13.63 7.00
C CYS A 45 15.85 -14.26 8.39
N MET A 46 14.96 -15.22 8.53
CA MET A 46 14.83 -16.05 9.72
C MET A 46 14.91 -17.52 9.34
N ASN A 47 15.87 -18.22 9.94
CA ASN A 47 16.05 -19.64 9.71
C ASN A 47 14.92 -20.43 10.38
N THR A 48 14.43 -21.47 9.70
CA THR A 48 13.38 -22.36 10.20
C THR A 48 13.78 -23.81 10.00
N HIS A 49 13.08 -24.77 10.62
CA HIS A 49 13.49 -26.16 10.47
C HIS A 49 13.25 -26.65 9.03
N GLY A 50 14.35 -26.86 8.28
CA GLY A 50 14.33 -27.35 6.89
C GLY A 50 14.04 -26.29 5.83
N SER A 51 14.06 -25.01 6.20
CA SER A 51 13.90 -23.89 5.27
C SER A 51 14.18 -22.56 5.97
N TYR A 52 13.87 -21.45 5.35
CA TYR A 52 13.92 -20.12 5.95
C TYR A 52 12.69 -19.30 5.54
N ARG A 53 12.46 -18.21 6.24
CA ARG A 53 11.40 -17.24 5.92
C ARG A 53 11.96 -15.83 5.86
N CYS A 54 11.49 -15.07 4.88
CA CYS A 54 11.81 -13.66 4.77
C CYS A 54 10.75 -12.81 5.46
N TYR A 55 11.20 -11.71 6.07
CA TYR A 55 10.36 -10.74 6.74
C TYR A 55 10.72 -9.34 6.26
N CYS A 56 9.69 -8.50 6.19
CA CYS A 56 9.83 -7.13 5.76
C CYS A 56 9.82 -6.18 6.96
N GLU A 57 10.62 -5.12 6.86
CA GLU A 57 10.64 -4.00 7.78
C GLU A 57 9.35 -3.18 7.70
N PRO A 58 9.03 -2.37 8.71
CA PRO A 58 7.85 -1.50 8.69
C PRO A 58 7.77 -0.65 7.42
N GLY A 59 6.59 -0.62 6.80
CA GLY A 59 6.37 0.08 5.52
C GLY A 59 6.58 -0.78 4.28
N TYR A 60 6.92 -2.07 4.43
CA TYR A 60 7.09 -3.01 3.32
C TYR A 60 6.20 -4.25 3.48
N THR A 61 5.87 -4.89 2.35
CA THR A 61 5.10 -6.14 2.27
C THR A 61 5.88 -7.20 1.51
N LEU A 62 5.78 -8.45 1.96
CA LEU A 62 6.43 -9.57 1.29
C LEU A 62 5.70 -9.87 -0.02
N SER A 63 6.45 -9.87 -1.10
CA SER A 63 5.98 -10.20 -2.44
C SER A 63 5.58 -11.67 -2.54
N ALA A 64 4.84 -12.01 -3.60
CA ALA A 64 4.36 -13.37 -3.86
C ALA A 64 5.49 -14.38 -4.09
N ASP A 65 6.71 -13.91 -4.39
CA ASP A 65 7.89 -14.76 -4.49
C ASP A 65 8.38 -15.29 -3.12
N GLY A 66 7.95 -14.67 -2.02
CA GLY A 66 8.36 -15.04 -0.66
C GLY A 66 9.74 -14.52 -0.23
N TYR A 67 10.43 -13.72 -1.06
CA TYR A 67 11.80 -13.26 -0.81
C TYR A 67 11.95 -11.74 -0.90
N THR A 68 11.17 -11.10 -1.76
CA THR A 68 11.28 -9.67 -2.07
C THR A 68 10.30 -8.87 -1.23
N CYS A 69 10.79 -7.82 -0.58
CA CYS A 69 9.98 -6.85 0.15
C CYS A 69 9.77 -5.62 -0.72
N THR A 70 8.52 -5.33 -1.05
CA THR A 70 8.14 -4.12 -1.80
C THR A 70 7.51 -3.12 -0.85
N GLU A 71 7.60 -1.82 -1.14
CA GLU A 71 6.90 -0.83 -0.33
C GLU A 71 5.41 -1.18 -0.24
N ALA A 72 4.87 -1.10 0.97
CA ALA A 72 3.46 -1.31 1.20
C ALA A 72 2.68 -0.22 0.45
N ALA A 73 1.65 -0.60 -0.31
CA ALA A 73 0.92 0.34 -1.17
C ALA A 73 0.39 1.57 -0.41
N CYS A 74 -0.02 1.40 0.86
CA CYS A 74 -0.43 2.51 1.71
C CYS A 74 0.72 3.45 2.13
N PHE A 75 1.94 2.94 2.23
CA PHE A 75 3.12 3.74 2.50
C PHE A 75 3.54 4.55 1.27
N SER A 76 3.48 3.93 0.07
CA SER A 76 3.80 4.62 -1.19
C SER A 76 2.79 5.71 -1.57
N LEU A 77 1.51 5.58 -1.17
CA LEU A 77 0.49 6.57 -1.51
C LEU A 77 0.71 7.92 -0.79
N ARG A 78 1.35 7.90 0.39
CA ARG A 78 1.63 9.07 1.24
C ARG A 78 0.38 9.90 1.55
N CYS A 79 -0.65 9.23 2.08
CA CYS A 79 -1.88 9.90 2.52
C CYS A 79 -1.63 10.89 3.65
N GLN A 80 -2.40 11.99 3.72
CA GLN A 80 -2.27 13.00 4.77
C GLN A 80 -2.60 12.44 6.17
N PHE A 81 -3.62 11.58 6.28
CA PHE A 81 -4.10 11.07 7.55
C PHE A 81 -4.03 9.55 7.64
N GLY A 82 -4.85 8.84 6.87
CA GLY A 82 -4.93 7.39 6.90
C GLY A 82 -4.97 6.79 5.50
N CYS A 83 -4.69 5.50 5.43
CA CYS A 83 -4.86 4.71 4.22
C CYS A 83 -5.59 3.41 4.54
N GLN A 84 -6.43 2.97 3.61
CA GLN A 84 -7.11 1.69 3.68
C GLN A 84 -6.84 0.91 2.40
N MET A 85 -6.59 -0.39 2.55
CA MET A 85 -6.60 -1.35 1.46
C MET A 85 -7.87 -2.19 1.54
N ASP A 86 -8.55 -2.38 0.41
CA ASP A 86 -9.69 -3.29 0.32
C ASP A 86 -9.25 -4.76 0.11
N ARG A 87 -10.21 -5.69 0.08
CA ARG A 87 -9.92 -7.11 -0.14
C ARG A 87 -9.39 -7.42 -1.55
N GLY A 88 -9.59 -6.51 -2.52
CA GLY A 88 -9.09 -6.62 -3.89
C GLY A 88 -7.70 -6.03 -4.07
N GLY A 89 -7.11 -5.44 -3.03
CA GLY A 89 -5.80 -4.78 -3.07
C GLY A 89 -5.85 -3.32 -3.54
N ALA A 90 -7.04 -2.75 -3.77
CA ALA A 90 -7.16 -1.33 -4.07
C ALA A 90 -6.90 -0.49 -2.81
N VAL A 91 -6.11 0.56 -2.96
CA VAL A 91 -5.74 1.47 -1.87
C VAL A 91 -6.41 2.82 -2.03
N ARG A 92 -6.86 3.39 -0.92
CA ARG A 92 -7.42 4.75 -0.85
C ARG A 92 -7.03 5.45 0.44
N CYS A 93 -6.91 6.77 0.39
CA CYS A 93 -6.71 7.57 1.59
C CYS A 93 -8.03 7.74 2.36
N LEU A 94 -7.90 7.92 3.68
CA LEU A 94 -9.00 8.10 4.61
C LEU A 94 -8.97 9.50 5.21
N CYS A 95 -10.16 10.09 5.35
CA CYS A 95 -10.34 11.39 5.97
C CYS A 95 -11.01 11.27 7.35
N PRO A 96 -10.62 12.11 8.32
CA PRO A 96 -11.35 12.28 9.57
C PRO A 96 -12.81 12.71 9.32
N PRO A 97 -13.72 12.48 10.29
CA PRO A 97 -15.10 12.95 10.18
C PRO A 97 -15.18 14.46 9.92
N GLY A 98 -16.05 14.88 8.99
CA GLY A 98 -16.23 16.27 8.60
C GLY A 98 -15.29 16.77 7.48
N LEU A 99 -14.37 15.92 7.01
CA LEU A 99 -13.50 16.19 5.86
C LEU A 99 -13.76 15.18 4.75
N HIS A 100 -13.56 15.63 3.51
CA HIS A 100 -13.69 14.84 2.30
C HIS A 100 -12.35 14.73 1.58
N LEU A 101 -12.18 13.65 0.81
CA LEU A 101 -10.96 13.44 0.06
C LEU A 101 -10.90 14.45 -1.08
N ALA A 102 -9.80 15.20 -1.15
CA ALA A 102 -9.58 16.20 -2.17
C ALA A 102 -9.35 15.57 -3.56
N THR A 103 -9.30 16.41 -4.59
CA THR A 103 -9.11 15.98 -5.98
C THR A 103 -7.77 15.29 -6.26
N ASP A 104 -6.77 15.47 -5.39
CA ASP A 104 -5.48 14.77 -5.47
C ASP A 104 -5.52 13.33 -4.93
N ASN A 105 -6.66 12.91 -4.36
CA ASN A 105 -6.90 11.63 -3.71
C ASN A 105 -5.98 11.32 -2.50
N LYS A 106 -5.32 12.32 -1.92
CA LYS A 106 -4.35 12.16 -0.83
C LYS A 106 -4.59 13.04 0.37
N THR A 107 -5.06 14.25 0.13
CA THR A 107 -5.34 15.24 1.15
C THR A 107 -6.84 15.26 1.48
N CYS A 108 -7.15 15.74 2.68
CA CYS A 108 -8.51 15.86 3.17
C CYS A 108 -8.83 17.32 3.38
N GLU A 109 -9.92 17.77 2.78
CA GLU A 109 -10.38 19.14 2.80
C GLU A 109 -11.84 19.23 3.24
N VAL A 110 -12.24 20.43 3.67
CA VAL A 110 -13.64 20.74 3.88
C VAL A 110 -14.25 20.93 2.50
N ASP A 111 -15.36 20.26 2.20
CA ASP A 111 -16.17 20.60 1.03
C ASP A 111 -17.12 21.74 1.44
N GLU A 112 -16.72 22.98 1.18
CA GLU A 112 -17.52 24.15 1.56
C GLU A 112 -18.87 24.15 0.84
N CYS A 113 -18.92 23.59 -0.38
CA CYS A 113 -20.14 23.46 -1.16
C CYS A 113 -21.16 22.50 -0.51
N GLN A 114 -20.72 21.49 0.22
CA GLN A 114 -21.60 20.58 0.97
C GLN A 114 -21.92 21.07 2.38
N GLN A 115 -20.99 21.79 3.03
CA GLN A 115 -21.23 22.30 4.37
C GLN A 115 -22.20 23.48 4.40
N ASN A 116 -22.20 24.33 3.38
CA ASN A 116 -23.07 25.51 3.34
C ASN A 116 -23.56 25.83 1.92
N THR A 117 -24.89 25.82 1.73
CA THR A 117 -25.54 26.07 0.45
C THR A 117 -25.49 27.53 0.00
N ASP A 118 -25.25 28.47 0.92
CA ASP A 118 -25.19 29.92 0.67
C ASP A 118 -23.75 30.43 0.51
N VAL A 119 -22.80 29.53 0.24
CA VAL A 119 -21.38 29.84 0.03
C VAL A 119 -21.14 30.71 -1.21
N CYS A 120 -21.99 30.58 -2.23
CA CYS A 120 -21.87 31.35 -3.47
C CYS A 120 -22.98 32.40 -3.64
N PRO A 121 -22.68 33.56 -4.25
CA PRO A 121 -23.67 34.56 -4.64
C PRO A 121 -24.84 33.99 -5.47
N PRO A 122 -26.00 34.67 -5.48
CA PRO A 122 -27.13 34.27 -6.31
C PRO A 122 -26.75 34.11 -7.78
N ARG A 123 -27.35 33.12 -8.45
CA ARG A 123 -27.10 32.74 -9.87
C ARG A 123 -25.73 32.10 -10.14
N GLN A 124 -24.99 31.73 -9.09
CA GLN A 124 -23.79 30.92 -9.21
C GLN A 124 -24.05 29.49 -8.69
N THR A 125 -23.11 28.61 -9.01
CA THR A 125 -23.00 27.22 -8.55
C THR A 125 -21.63 27.05 -7.92
N CYS A 126 -21.59 26.48 -6.73
CA CYS A 126 -20.34 26.17 -6.04
C CYS A 126 -19.67 24.96 -6.69
N LYS A 127 -18.36 25.06 -6.91
CA LYS A 127 -17.50 23.95 -7.32
C LYS A 127 -16.33 23.86 -6.34
N ASN A 128 -16.25 22.74 -5.63
CA ASN A 128 -15.15 22.46 -4.72
C ASN A 128 -13.83 22.34 -5.49
N THR A 129 -12.74 22.87 -4.92
CA THR A 129 -11.39 22.85 -5.50
C THR A 129 -10.37 22.49 -4.42
N PHE A 130 -9.15 22.11 -4.80
CA PHE A 130 -8.15 21.82 -3.77
C PHE A 130 -7.82 23.04 -2.90
N GLY A 131 -8.11 22.94 -1.62
CA GLY A 131 -7.86 23.96 -0.59
C GLY A 131 -8.84 25.14 -0.58
N SER A 132 -9.89 25.14 -1.40
CA SER A 132 -10.91 26.19 -1.46
C SER A 132 -12.11 25.80 -2.35
N PHE A 133 -12.99 26.72 -2.68
CA PHE A 133 -14.06 26.53 -3.67
C PHE A 133 -14.08 27.69 -4.67
N VAL A 134 -14.66 27.44 -5.84
CA VAL A 134 -14.91 28.47 -6.85
C VAL A 134 -16.41 28.55 -7.15
N CYS A 135 -16.92 29.77 -7.23
CA CYS A 135 -18.29 30.02 -7.64
C CYS A 135 -18.34 30.33 -9.14
N VAL A 136 -19.02 29.48 -9.89
CA VAL A 136 -19.17 29.62 -11.35
C VAL A 136 -20.60 30.01 -11.71
N CYS A 137 -20.77 30.81 -12.76
CA CYS A 137 -22.12 31.15 -13.23
C CYS A 137 -22.88 29.88 -13.66
N ARG A 138 -24.18 29.85 -13.39
CA ARG A 138 -25.09 28.80 -13.88
C ARG A 138 -25.15 28.82 -15.40
N ASP A 139 -25.56 27.70 -15.98
CA ASP A 139 -25.77 27.59 -17.43
C ASP A 139 -26.69 28.72 -17.95
N GLY A 140 -26.31 29.34 -19.05
CA GLY A 140 -26.99 30.51 -19.62
C GLY A 140 -26.54 31.86 -19.02
N PHE A 141 -25.56 31.88 -18.11
CA PHE A 141 -25.00 33.11 -17.56
C PHE A 141 -23.49 33.19 -17.78
N VAL A 142 -22.97 34.39 -18.02
CA VAL A 142 -21.55 34.68 -18.15
C VAL A 142 -21.08 35.68 -17.09
N MET A 143 -19.81 35.57 -16.70
CA MET A 143 -19.17 36.56 -15.83
C MET A 143 -19.20 37.93 -16.50
N GLY A 144 -19.85 38.89 -15.86
CA GLY A 144 -19.94 40.28 -16.29
C GLY A 144 -19.59 41.21 -15.14
N THR A 145 -19.09 42.40 -15.48
CA THR A 145 -18.77 43.43 -14.49
C THR A 145 -19.78 44.55 -14.58
N LEU A 146 -20.38 44.91 -13.45
CA LEU A 146 -21.41 45.94 -13.35
C LEU A 146 -21.02 46.88 -12.21
N GLN A 147 -20.67 48.12 -12.54
CA GLN A 147 -20.22 49.11 -11.55
C GLN A 147 -19.08 48.59 -10.64
N GLY A 148 -18.17 47.77 -11.19
CA GLY A 148 -17.05 47.17 -10.45
C GLY A 148 -17.37 45.88 -9.70
N LEU A 149 -18.62 45.42 -9.66
CA LEU A 149 -19.00 44.13 -9.08
C LEU A 149 -19.03 43.02 -10.15
N VAL A 150 -18.41 41.89 -9.82
CA VAL A 150 -18.44 40.66 -10.62
C VAL A 150 -19.78 39.97 -10.40
N LEU A 151 -20.59 39.84 -11.46
CA LEU A 151 -21.94 39.30 -11.44
C LEU A 151 -22.16 38.34 -12.61
N CYS A 152 -23.08 37.40 -12.44
CA CYS A 152 -23.52 36.54 -13.54
C CYS A 152 -24.64 37.26 -14.33
N ARG A 153 -24.34 37.64 -15.58
CA ARG A 153 -25.32 38.20 -16.52
C ARG A 153 -25.85 37.11 -17.42
N GLY A 154 -27.18 37.08 -17.59
CA GLY A 154 -27.81 36.17 -18.55
C GLY A 154 -27.40 36.52 -19.97
N LEU A 155 -27.22 35.49 -20.80
CA LEU A 155 -27.11 35.63 -22.25
C LEU A 155 -28.40 36.17 -22.86
#